data_AF-A0A7Z9WTR3-F1
#
_entry.id   AF-A0A7Z9WTR3-F1
#
_cell.length_a   1.000
_cell.length_b   1.000
_cell.length_c   1.000
_cell.angle_alpha   90.00
_cell.angle_beta   90.00
_cell.angle_gamma   90.00
#
_symmetry.space_group_name_H-M   'P 1'
#
loop_
_entity.id
_entity.type
_entity.pdbx_description
1 polymer ?
#
loop_
_entity_poly.entity_id
_entity_poly.type
_entity_poly.pdbx_seq_one_letter_code
_entity_poly.pdbx_strand_id
1 'polypeptide(L)'
;MAKTLSETCAHNLLDGMQTGVLWFDAQRQVQYMNLAASAMLRCGLEKARGKPFHWFFPKTSVDWDVCRLKILTLHEQMIEREDGTRVEVSMTLTPHEVSGQPGWLVELVETERHTRIMEEEERWHQYEAGTQLVRTLAHEVKNPLAGIYGASQLLLKRLQGDEKAEQLVAVIAKEVKRLQQLVDRMLGPKGALQKAPHNIHAVIAHVLAALEGEKPGNVAVRFDYDPSIPELALDFDQMVQAFMNLVR
;
A
#
# COMPACT_ATOMS: atom_id res chain seq x y z
N MET A 1 -43.42 -22.91 28.25
CA MET A 1 -41.97 -22.86 28.57
C MET A 1 -41.07 -23.46 27.49
N ALA A 2 -41.44 -24.54 26.78
CA ALA A 2 -40.60 -25.15 25.74
C ALA A 2 -40.46 -24.32 24.43
N LYS A 3 -41.50 -23.57 24.01
CA LYS A 3 -41.45 -22.73 22.78
C LYS A 3 -40.43 -21.60 22.87
N THR A 4 -40.36 -20.93 24.02
CA THR A 4 -39.50 -19.75 24.22
C THR A 4 -38.01 -20.11 24.22
N LEU A 5 -37.63 -21.28 24.76
CA LEU A 5 -36.24 -21.76 24.74
C LEU A 5 -35.76 -22.11 23.32
N SER A 6 -36.64 -22.61 22.45
CA SER A 6 -36.29 -22.94 21.06
C SER A 6 -36.06 -21.70 20.21
N GLU A 7 -36.88 -20.64 20.40
CA GLU A 7 -36.74 -19.38 19.66
C GLU A 7 -35.47 -18.63 20.07
N THR A 8 -35.16 -18.56 21.38
CA THR A 8 -33.93 -17.94 21.89
C THR A 8 -32.67 -18.68 21.42
N CYS A 9 -32.72 -20.02 21.31
CA CYS A 9 -31.60 -20.82 20.82
C CYS A 9 -31.30 -20.54 19.34
N ALA A 10 -32.35 -20.45 18.50
CA ALA A 10 -32.19 -20.12 17.08
C ALA A 10 -31.61 -18.72 16.85
N HIS A 11 -32.03 -17.73 17.64
CA HIS A 11 -31.47 -16.37 17.58
C HIS A 11 -29.99 -16.36 17.97
N ASN A 12 -29.63 -17.04 19.06
CA ASN A 12 -28.24 -17.13 19.51
C ASN A 12 -27.32 -17.84 18.50
N LEU A 13 -27.82 -18.81 17.75
CA LEU A 13 -27.06 -19.49 16.69
C LEU A 13 -26.79 -18.54 15.51
N LEU A 14 -27.80 -17.77 15.09
CA LEU A 14 -27.65 -16.78 14.02
C LEU A 14 -26.72 -15.63 14.41
N ASP A 15 -26.69 -15.24 15.69
CA ASP A 15 -25.75 -14.23 16.20
C ASP A 15 -24.30 -14.73 16.28
N GLY A 16 -24.09 -16.06 16.28
CA GLY A 16 -22.77 -16.67 16.17
C GLY A 16 -22.19 -16.67 14.75
N MET A 17 -22.99 -16.31 13.74
CA MET A 17 -22.54 -16.27 12.35
C MET A 17 -21.69 -15.03 12.07
N GLN A 18 -20.69 -15.19 11.20
CA GLN A 18 -19.91 -14.06 10.69
C GLN A 18 -20.60 -13.35 9.52
N THR A 19 -21.49 -14.04 8.81
CA THR A 19 -22.30 -13.44 7.74
C THR A 19 -23.48 -12.68 8.34
N GLY A 20 -23.78 -11.53 7.75
CA GLY A 20 -24.93 -10.73 8.15
C GLY A 20 -26.20 -11.37 7.66
N VAL A 21 -27.18 -11.57 8.54
CA VAL A 21 -28.48 -12.15 8.19
C VAL A 21 -29.56 -11.14 8.52
N LEU A 22 -30.39 -10.82 7.53
CA LEU A 22 -31.60 -10.02 7.68
C LEU A 22 -32.80 -10.81 7.16
N TRP A 23 -33.97 -10.57 7.75
CA TRP A 23 -35.23 -11.05 7.18
C TRP A 23 -36.20 -9.88 6.96
N PHE A 24 -36.70 -9.79 5.74
CA PHE A 24 -37.68 -8.81 5.31
C PHE A 24 -39.04 -9.48 5.10
N ASP A 25 -40.11 -8.88 5.58
CA ASP A 25 -41.48 -9.35 5.34
C ASP A 25 -41.94 -9.12 3.88
N ALA A 26 -43.16 -9.54 3.56
CA ALA A 26 -43.79 -9.34 2.25
C ALA A 26 -43.92 -7.85 1.83
N GLN A 27 -43.93 -6.92 2.80
CA GLN A 27 -43.91 -5.48 2.56
C GLN A 27 -42.48 -4.92 2.38
N ARG A 28 -41.47 -5.81 2.36
CA ARG A 28 -40.04 -5.51 2.23
C ARG A 28 -39.52 -4.70 3.40
N GLN A 29 -40.12 -4.86 4.57
CA GLN A 29 -39.68 -4.23 5.80
C GLN A 29 -38.88 -5.21 6.64
N VAL A 30 -37.75 -4.76 7.21
CA VAL A 30 -36.93 -5.63 8.05
C VAL A 30 -37.65 -5.94 9.36
N GLN A 31 -37.69 -7.21 9.69
CA GLN A 31 -38.28 -7.70 10.94
C GLN A 31 -37.24 -8.39 11.83
N TYR A 32 -36.13 -8.87 11.25
CA TYR A 32 -35.03 -9.50 11.97
C TYR A 32 -33.67 -9.11 11.38
N MET A 33 -32.68 -9.04 12.26
CA MET A 33 -31.28 -8.78 11.93
C MET A 33 -30.40 -9.43 12.99
N ASN A 34 -29.39 -10.22 12.58
CA ASN A 34 -28.41 -10.78 13.51
C ASN A 34 -27.32 -9.75 13.89
N LEU A 35 -26.46 -10.14 14.82
CA LEU A 35 -25.37 -9.29 15.30
C LEU A 35 -24.39 -8.89 14.19
N ALA A 36 -24.05 -9.81 13.27
CA ALA A 36 -23.15 -9.54 12.16
C ALA A 36 -23.72 -8.50 11.19
N ALA A 37 -25.00 -8.62 10.81
CA ALA A 37 -25.67 -7.63 9.98
C ALA A 37 -25.76 -6.27 10.68
N SER A 38 -26.02 -6.26 11.98
CA SER A 38 -26.02 -5.03 12.79
C SER A 38 -24.64 -4.34 12.76
N ALA A 39 -23.57 -5.11 12.87
CA ALA A 39 -22.19 -4.61 12.80
C ALA A 39 -21.82 -4.13 11.39
N MET A 40 -22.18 -4.89 10.35
CA MET A 40 -21.93 -4.55 8.94
C MET A 40 -22.68 -3.28 8.52
N LEU A 41 -23.93 -3.10 8.95
CA LEU A 41 -24.77 -1.95 8.60
C LEU A 41 -24.61 -0.77 9.58
N ARG A 42 -23.90 -0.97 10.69
CA ARG A 42 -23.77 -0.01 11.81
C ARG A 42 -25.13 0.50 12.30
N CYS A 43 -26.13 -0.39 12.31
CA CYS A 43 -27.49 -0.11 12.72
C CYS A 43 -28.00 -1.25 13.59
N GLY A 44 -28.64 -0.94 14.73
CA GLY A 44 -29.26 -1.95 15.59
C GLY A 44 -30.68 -2.30 15.16
N LEU A 45 -31.15 -3.50 15.51
CA LEU A 45 -32.49 -3.99 15.14
C LEU A 45 -33.61 -3.04 15.57
N GLU A 46 -33.54 -2.43 16.76
CA GLU A 46 -34.54 -1.49 17.27
C GLU A 46 -34.78 -0.29 16.32
N LYS A 47 -33.71 0.23 15.71
CA LYS A 47 -33.79 1.35 14.76
C LYS A 47 -34.15 0.87 13.35
N ALA A 48 -33.68 -0.31 13.00
CA ALA A 48 -33.88 -0.95 11.71
C ALA A 48 -35.33 -1.42 11.52
N ARG A 49 -36.01 -1.90 12.57
CA ARG A 49 -37.30 -2.58 12.46
C ARG A 49 -38.35 -1.76 11.72
N GLY A 50 -39.02 -2.38 10.76
CA GLY A 50 -40.03 -1.71 9.92
C GLY A 50 -39.45 -0.84 8.80
N LYS A 51 -38.13 -0.65 8.73
CA LYS A 51 -37.50 0.09 7.62
C LYS A 51 -37.55 -0.75 6.35
N PRO A 52 -37.86 -0.12 5.20
CA PRO A 52 -37.91 -0.82 3.93
C PRO A 52 -36.50 -1.20 3.44
N PHE A 53 -36.40 -2.21 2.58
CA PHE A 53 -35.15 -2.65 1.96
C PHE A 53 -34.28 -1.49 1.41
N HIS A 54 -34.90 -0.55 0.68
CA HIS A 54 -34.20 0.59 0.08
C HIS A 54 -33.63 1.59 1.09
N TRP A 55 -33.99 1.49 2.37
CA TRP A 55 -33.40 2.30 3.43
C TRP A 55 -31.96 1.87 3.72
N PHE A 56 -31.68 0.57 3.67
CA PHE A 56 -30.34 0.01 3.83
C PHE A 56 -29.56 0.01 2.52
N PHE A 57 -30.26 -0.25 1.40
CA PHE A 57 -29.64 -0.45 0.09
C PHE A 57 -30.21 0.52 -0.96
N PRO A 58 -30.01 1.85 -0.81
CA PRO A 58 -30.67 2.85 -1.64
C PRO A 58 -30.26 2.80 -3.12
N LYS A 59 -29.05 2.31 -3.41
CA LYS A 59 -28.50 2.20 -4.77
C LYS A 59 -28.68 0.82 -5.38
N THR A 60 -29.25 -0.12 -4.64
CA THR A 60 -29.38 -1.51 -5.10
C THR A 60 -30.75 -1.74 -5.71
N SER A 61 -30.77 -2.04 -7.00
CA SER A 61 -31.97 -2.43 -7.73
C SER A 61 -32.21 -3.93 -7.60
N VAL A 62 -33.34 -4.32 -7.01
CA VAL A 62 -33.78 -5.71 -6.91
C VAL A 62 -35.04 -5.91 -7.74
N ASP A 63 -35.00 -6.90 -8.64
CA ASP A 63 -36.22 -7.41 -9.28
C ASP A 63 -36.91 -8.39 -8.33
N TRP A 64 -37.96 -7.90 -7.67
CA TRP A 64 -38.70 -8.65 -6.66
C TRP A 64 -39.58 -9.76 -7.25
N ASP A 65 -39.96 -9.67 -8.52
CA ASP A 65 -40.75 -10.71 -9.18
C ASP A 65 -39.86 -11.92 -9.49
N VAL A 66 -38.63 -11.65 -9.94
CA VAL A 66 -37.60 -12.67 -10.10
C VAL A 66 -37.21 -13.29 -8.74
N CYS A 67 -36.97 -12.45 -7.73
CA CYS A 67 -36.57 -12.89 -6.39
C CYS A 67 -37.68 -13.68 -5.65
N ARG A 68 -38.94 -13.59 -6.10
CA ARG A 68 -40.04 -14.42 -5.57
C ARG A 68 -39.93 -15.88 -6.01
N LEU A 69 -39.35 -16.13 -7.19
CA LEU A 69 -39.31 -17.45 -7.83
C LEU A 69 -37.97 -18.17 -7.64
N LYS A 70 -36.89 -17.44 -7.38
CA LYS A 70 -35.55 -18.01 -7.22
C LYS A 70 -34.66 -17.16 -6.31
N ILE A 71 -33.56 -17.76 -5.88
CA ILE A 71 -32.47 -17.09 -5.17
C ILE A 71 -31.80 -16.09 -6.13
N LEU A 72 -31.53 -14.87 -5.64
CA LEU A 72 -30.83 -13.82 -6.36
C LEU A 72 -29.57 -13.42 -5.58
N THR A 73 -28.40 -13.51 -6.22
CA THR A 73 -27.14 -13.04 -5.66
C THR A 73 -26.67 -11.79 -6.39
N LEU A 74 -26.39 -10.74 -5.62
CA LEU A 74 -25.87 -9.46 -6.07
C LEU A 74 -24.46 -9.28 -5.50
N HIS A 75 -23.47 -9.28 -6.39
CA HIS A 75 -22.07 -9.10 -6.00
C HIS A 75 -21.72 -7.62 -5.92
N GLU A 76 -20.62 -7.31 -5.20
CA GLU A 76 -19.96 -5.99 -5.21
C GLU A 76 -20.92 -4.83 -4.86
N GLN A 77 -21.81 -5.04 -3.89
CA GLN A 77 -22.76 -4.04 -3.45
C GLN A 77 -22.11 -3.09 -2.46
N MET A 78 -22.11 -1.81 -2.83
CA MET A 78 -21.48 -0.77 -2.04
C MET A 78 -22.50 -0.12 -1.10
N ILE A 79 -22.46 -0.50 0.18
CA ILE A 79 -23.36 0.02 1.22
C ILE A 79 -22.73 1.23 1.90
N GLU A 80 -23.51 2.32 1.99
CA GLU A 80 -23.18 3.51 2.76
C GLU A 80 -23.81 3.41 4.15
N ARG A 81 -22.98 3.48 5.18
CA ARG A 81 -23.37 3.33 6.59
C ARG A 81 -23.74 4.70 7.19
N GLU A 82 -24.40 4.71 8.34
CA GLU A 82 -24.85 5.96 8.99
C GLU A 82 -23.70 6.90 9.39
N ASP A 83 -22.52 6.36 9.66
CA ASP A 83 -21.31 7.13 10.01
C ASP A 83 -20.57 7.70 8.78
N GLY A 84 -21.13 7.50 7.57
CA GLY A 84 -20.53 7.89 6.31
C GLY A 84 -19.45 6.93 5.79
N THR A 85 -19.14 5.87 6.54
CA THR A 85 -18.24 4.82 6.06
C THR A 85 -18.94 3.92 5.04
N ARG A 86 -18.13 3.17 4.30
CA ARG A 86 -18.57 2.33 3.20
C ARG A 86 -18.12 0.89 3.45
N VAL A 87 -18.99 -0.08 3.16
CA VAL A 87 -18.63 -1.51 3.13
C VAL A 87 -19.11 -2.21 1.88
N GLU A 88 -18.19 -2.86 1.19
CA GLU A 88 -18.52 -3.72 0.07
C GLU A 88 -18.99 -5.09 0.56
N VAL A 89 -20.14 -5.53 0.04
CA VAL A 89 -20.69 -6.84 0.36
C VAL A 89 -21.19 -7.56 -0.88
N SER A 90 -21.11 -8.89 -0.86
CA SER A 90 -21.98 -9.72 -1.68
C SER A 90 -23.26 -9.99 -0.89
N MET A 91 -24.41 -9.90 -1.56
CA MET A 91 -25.72 -10.07 -0.96
C MET A 91 -26.51 -11.15 -1.69
N THR A 92 -27.03 -12.13 -0.95
CA THR A 92 -27.90 -13.18 -1.48
C THR A 92 -29.30 -13.06 -0.90
N LEU A 93 -30.30 -12.88 -1.75
CA LEU A 93 -31.71 -12.80 -1.39
C LEU A 93 -32.39 -14.14 -1.71
N THR A 94 -32.96 -14.77 -0.70
CA THR A 94 -33.67 -16.05 -0.79
C THR A 94 -35.12 -15.87 -0.34
N PRO A 95 -36.13 -16.19 -1.16
CA PRO A 95 -37.51 -16.19 -0.70
C PRO A 95 -37.67 -17.23 0.42
N HIS A 96 -38.12 -16.79 1.59
CA HIS A 96 -38.20 -17.66 2.76
C HIS A 96 -39.33 -17.24 3.70
N GLU A 97 -40.04 -18.25 4.22
CA GLU A 97 -41.14 -18.08 5.16
C GLU A 97 -40.66 -18.26 6.59
N VAL A 98 -40.97 -17.30 7.46
CA VAL A 98 -40.66 -17.37 8.89
C VAL A 98 -41.97 -17.29 9.67
N SER A 99 -42.24 -18.30 10.49
CA SER A 99 -43.44 -18.36 11.34
C SER A 99 -44.76 -18.16 10.59
N GLY A 100 -44.89 -18.68 9.36
CA GLY A 100 -46.09 -18.53 8.53
C GLY A 100 -46.15 -17.24 7.72
N GLN A 101 -45.16 -16.36 7.83
CA GLN A 101 -45.11 -15.09 7.10
C GLN A 101 -44.13 -15.18 5.92
N PRO A 102 -44.59 -14.95 4.68
CA PRO A 102 -43.71 -14.94 3.53
C PRO A 102 -42.82 -13.69 3.57
N GLY A 103 -41.58 -13.86 3.11
CA GLY A 103 -40.60 -12.79 3.09
C GLY A 103 -39.34 -13.19 2.33
N TRP A 104 -38.26 -12.46 2.60
CA TRP A 104 -36.95 -12.66 2.00
C TRP A 104 -35.88 -12.72 3.08
N LEU A 105 -35.14 -13.82 3.09
CA LEU A 105 -33.89 -13.95 3.82
C LEU A 105 -32.78 -13.29 3.00
N VAL A 106 -32.07 -12.35 3.60
CA VAL A 106 -30.97 -11.62 2.97
C VAL A 106 -29.70 -11.94 3.74
N GLU A 107 -28.78 -12.62 3.06
CA GLU A 107 -27.43 -12.86 3.57
C GLU A 107 -26.48 -11.81 3.01
N LEU A 108 -25.65 -11.22 3.88
CA LEU A 108 -24.59 -10.27 3.56
C LEU A 108 -23.24 -10.89 3.90
N VAL A 109 -22.34 -10.90 2.94
CA VAL A 109 -20.95 -11.35 3.10
C VAL A 109 -20.05 -10.17 2.77
N GLU A 110 -19.29 -9.68 3.75
CA GLU A 110 -18.28 -8.64 3.54
C GLU A 110 -17.16 -9.19 2.63
N THR A 111 -16.94 -8.55 1.49
CA THR A 111 -15.93 -8.99 0.51
C THR A 111 -14.57 -8.32 0.74
N GLU A 112 -14.52 -7.24 1.53
CA GLU A 112 -13.33 -6.38 1.68
C GLU A 112 -12.34 -6.78 2.78
N ARG A 113 -12.66 -7.70 3.68
CA ARG A 113 -11.82 -7.94 4.88
C ARG A 113 -10.54 -8.74 4.64
N HIS A 114 -10.42 -9.44 3.51
CA HIS A 114 -9.25 -10.27 3.19
C HIS A 114 -8.39 -9.73 2.05
N THR A 115 -8.94 -8.88 1.18
CA THR A 115 -8.25 -8.39 -0.02
C THR A 115 -7.20 -7.32 0.27
N ARG A 116 -7.45 -6.36 1.16
CA ARG A 116 -6.47 -5.27 1.38
C ARG A 116 -5.13 -5.72 1.96
N ILE A 117 -5.16 -6.64 2.94
CA ILE A 117 -3.92 -7.16 3.56
C ILE A 117 -3.17 -8.02 2.54
N MET A 118 -3.87 -8.89 1.81
CA MET A 118 -3.24 -9.71 0.77
C MET A 118 -2.70 -8.88 -0.40
N GLU A 119 -3.40 -7.84 -0.83
CA GLU A 119 -2.92 -6.93 -1.87
C GLU A 119 -1.71 -6.10 -1.41
N GLU A 120 -1.66 -5.70 -0.15
CA GLU A 120 -0.52 -4.96 0.41
C GLU A 120 0.70 -5.88 0.55
N GLU A 121 0.49 -7.12 1.00
CA GLU A 121 1.50 -8.17 1.10
C GLU A 121 2.00 -8.60 -0.30
N GLU A 122 1.10 -8.73 -1.29
CA GLU A 122 1.48 -9.03 -2.68
C GLU A 122 2.23 -7.86 -3.32
N ARG A 123 1.79 -6.62 -3.10
CA ARG A 123 2.53 -5.42 -3.53
C ARG A 123 3.91 -5.35 -2.88
N TRP A 124 4.01 -5.72 -1.60
CA TRP A 124 5.27 -5.79 -0.89
C TRP A 124 6.20 -6.86 -1.48
N HIS A 125 5.69 -8.07 -1.72
CA HIS A 125 6.43 -9.15 -2.36
C HIS A 125 6.87 -8.79 -3.79
N GLN A 126 6.02 -8.13 -4.57
CA GLN A 126 6.36 -7.63 -5.91
C GLN A 126 7.45 -6.56 -5.85
N TYR A 127 7.36 -5.63 -4.89
CA TYR A 127 8.37 -4.59 -4.67
C TYR A 127 9.70 -5.19 -4.24
N GLU A 128 9.69 -6.16 -3.32
CA GLU A 128 10.88 -6.86 -2.84
C GLU A 128 11.54 -7.69 -3.95
N ALA A 129 10.75 -8.45 -4.71
CA ALA A 129 11.22 -9.20 -5.87
C ALA A 129 11.81 -8.27 -6.95
N GLY A 130 11.14 -7.16 -7.25
CA GLY A 130 11.64 -6.13 -8.16
C GLY A 130 12.95 -5.52 -7.69
N THR A 131 13.06 -5.19 -6.40
CA THR A 131 14.28 -4.66 -5.80
C THR A 131 15.44 -5.66 -5.90
N GLN A 132 15.18 -6.94 -5.65
CA GLN A 132 16.19 -7.99 -5.74
C GLN A 132 16.66 -8.22 -7.19
N LEU A 133 15.74 -8.19 -8.16
CA LEU A 133 16.08 -8.27 -9.58
C LEU A 133 16.94 -7.09 -10.04
N VAL A 134 16.56 -5.87 -9.64
CA VAL A 134 17.37 -4.66 -9.90
C VAL A 134 18.77 -4.81 -9.29
N ARG A 135 18.89 -5.39 -8.09
CA ARG A 135 20.19 -5.67 -7.46
C ARG A 135 21.05 -6.63 -8.27
N THR A 136 20.50 -7.79 -8.65
CA THR A 136 21.21 -8.78 -9.44
C THR A 136 21.68 -8.19 -10.78
N LEU A 137 20.78 -7.50 -11.50
CA LEU A 137 21.10 -6.84 -12.76
C LEU A 137 22.19 -5.77 -12.59
N ALA A 138 22.13 -4.97 -11.54
CA ALA A 138 23.13 -3.94 -11.30
C ALA A 138 24.51 -4.53 -10.98
N HIS A 139 24.57 -5.67 -10.29
CA HIS A 139 25.81 -6.43 -10.10
C HIS A 139 26.33 -6.98 -11.44
N GLU A 140 25.45 -7.53 -12.28
CA GLU A 140 25.82 -8.04 -13.59
C GLU A 140 26.27 -6.94 -14.57
N VAL A 141 25.72 -5.73 -14.50
CA VAL A 141 26.13 -4.56 -15.32
C VAL A 141 27.43 -3.94 -14.82
N LYS A 142 27.68 -3.95 -13.50
CA LYS A 142 28.96 -3.44 -12.97
C LYS A 142 30.16 -4.22 -13.46
N ASN A 143 30.02 -5.53 -13.65
CA ASN A 143 31.10 -6.41 -14.09
C ASN A 143 31.68 -6.03 -15.47
N PRO A 144 30.89 -5.93 -16.56
CA PRO A 144 31.39 -5.48 -17.85
C PRO A 144 31.87 -4.03 -17.81
N LEU A 145 31.22 -3.14 -17.05
CA LEU A 145 31.69 -1.75 -16.90
C LEU A 145 33.07 -1.68 -16.23
N ALA A 146 33.31 -2.47 -15.18
CA ALA A 146 34.63 -2.55 -14.55
C ALA A 146 35.68 -3.10 -15.52
N GLY A 147 35.32 -4.09 -16.34
CA GLY A 147 36.18 -4.61 -17.41
C GLY A 147 36.54 -3.56 -18.46
N ILE A 148 35.55 -2.82 -18.98
CA ILE A 148 35.77 -1.76 -19.98
C ILE A 148 36.61 -0.62 -19.38
N TYR A 149 36.35 -0.25 -18.12
CA TYR A 149 37.15 0.76 -17.42
C TYR A 149 38.60 0.32 -17.28
N GLY A 150 38.84 -0.93 -16.84
CA GLY A 150 40.19 -1.50 -16.72
C GLY A 150 40.93 -1.56 -18.07
N ALA A 151 40.25 -1.99 -19.13
CA ALA A 151 40.81 -2.01 -20.48
C ALA A 151 41.17 -0.60 -20.98
N SER A 152 40.30 0.39 -20.73
CA SER A 152 40.54 1.80 -21.08
C SER A 152 41.77 2.37 -20.35
N GLN A 153 41.93 2.04 -19.06
CA GLN A 153 43.11 2.43 -18.26
C GLN A 153 44.41 1.79 -18.79
N LEU A 154 44.36 0.52 -19.19
CA LEU A 154 45.50 -0.17 -19.80
C LEU A 154 45.86 0.41 -21.17
N LEU A 155 44.86 0.78 -21.97
CA LEU A 155 45.04 1.44 -23.26
C LEU A 155 45.68 2.83 -23.10
N LEU A 156 45.22 3.65 -22.16
CA LEU A 156 45.84 4.95 -21.84
C LEU A 156 47.33 4.83 -21.51
N LYS A 157 47.72 3.78 -20.78
CA LYS A 157 49.15 3.53 -20.47
C LYS A 157 49.98 3.15 -21.69
N ARG A 158 49.35 2.57 -22.74
CA ARG A 158 50.04 2.11 -23.96
C ARG A 158 50.05 3.14 -25.09
N LEU A 159 49.12 4.10 -25.08
CA LEU A 159 48.97 5.14 -26.09
C LEU A 159 49.80 6.39 -25.80
N GLN A 160 50.71 6.32 -24.82
CA GLN A 160 51.58 7.43 -24.42
C GLN A 160 52.31 8.03 -25.63
N GLY A 161 51.94 9.26 -26.00
CA GLY A 161 52.53 10.00 -27.13
C GLY A 161 51.60 10.22 -28.33
N ASP A 162 50.37 9.68 -28.32
CA ASP A 162 49.31 10.01 -29.28
C ASP A 162 48.17 10.75 -28.57
N GLU A 163 48.27 12.08 -28.52
CA GLU A 163 47.31 12.95 -27.81
C GLU A 163 45.85 12.74 -28.24
N LYS A 164 45.59 12.45 -29.53
CA LYS A 164 44.22 12.24 -30.02
C LYS A 164 43.66 10.91 -29.52
N ALA A 165 44.46 9.85 -29.57
CA ALA A 165 44.05 8.54 -29.08
C ALA A 165 43.87 8.55 -27.55
N GLU A 166 44.75 9.22 -26.81
CA GLU A 166 44.63 9.40 -25.36
C GLU A 166 43.32 10.13 -24.97
N GLN A 167 43.00 11.23 -25.66
CA GLN A 167 41.75 11.98 -25.40
C GLN A 167 40.50 11.13 -25.64
N LEU A 168 40.47 10.35 -26.72
CA LEU A 168 39.33 9.47 -27.03
C LEU A 168 39.14 8.39 -25.94
N VAL A 169 40.22 7.75 -25.51
CA VAL A 169 40.14 6.71 -24.46
C VAL A 169 39.80 7.32 -23.10
N ALA A 170 40.26 8.54 -22.80
CA ALA A 170 39.87 9.26 -21.59
C ALA A 170 38.37 9.58 -21.54
N VAL A 171 37.75 9.92 -22.68
CA VAL A 171 36.30 10.13 -22.78
C VAL A 171 35.55 8.82 -22.49
N ILE A 172 35.99 7.69 -23.05
CA ILE A 172 35.38 6.37 -22.79
C ILE A 172 35.48 6.02 -21.29
N ALA A 173 36.66 6.19 -20.68
CA ALA A 173 36.86 5.91 -19.26
C ALA A 173 35.96 6.78 -18.36
N LYS A 174 35.80 8.06 -18.70
CA LYS A 174 34.89 8.97 -18.00
C LYS A 174 33.43 8.52 -18.11
N GLU A 175 33.01 8.08 -19.29
CA GLU A 175 31.64 7.66 -19.54
C GLU A 175 31.29 6.34 -18.82
N VAL A 176 32.22 5.39 -18.80
CA VAL A 176 32.07 4.14 -18.05
C VAL A 176 31.96 4.41 -16.54
N LYS A 177 32.78 5.33 -16.02
CA LYS A 177 32.70 5.76 -14.61
C LYS A 177 31.35 6.44 -14.30
N ARG A 178 30.82 7.24 -15.23
CA ARG A 178 29.49 7.84 -15.11
C ARG A 178 28.39 6.78 -15.05
N LEU A 179 28.46 5.75 -15.90
CA LEU A 179 27.52 4.63 -15.90
C LEU A 179 27.57 3.83 -14.60
N GLN A 180 28.78 3.54 -14.07
CA GLN A 180 28.93 2.89 -12.76
C GLN A 180 28.24 3.67 -11.64
N GLN A 181 28.42 4.99 -11.60
CA GLN A 181 27.77 5.86 -10.62
C GLN A 181 26.23 5.90 -10.76
N LEU A 182 25.71 5.78 -11.99
CA LEU A 182 24.28 5.69 -12.25
C LEU A 182 23.70 4.37 -11.73
N VAL A 183 24.40 3.26 -12.01
CA VAL A 183 24.02 1.92 -11.52
C VAL A 183 24.09 1.87 -9.98
N ASP A 184 25.09 2.48 -9.36
CA ASP A 184 25.17 2.61 -7.89
C ASP A 184 24.00 3.42 -7.31
N ARG A 185 23.53 4.46 -8.00
CA ARG A 185 22.37 5.25 -7.56
C ARG A 185 21.05 4.48 -7.67
N MET A 186 20.87 3.67 -8.72
CA MET A 186 19.67 2.82 -8.90
C MET A 186 19.53 1.75 -7.81
N LEU A 187 20.65 1.30 -7.25
CA LEU A 187 20.66 0.29 -6.19
C LEU A 187 20.27 0.82 -4.82
N GLY A 188 20.19 2.15 -4.69
CA GLY A 188 20.12 2.79 -3.40
C GLY A 188 21.37 2.49 -2.55
N PRO A 189 21.36 2.93 -1.30
CA PRO A 189 22.49 2.73 -0.40
C PRO A 189 22.74 1.25 -0.09
N LYS A 190 24.03 0.88 -0.07
CA LYS A 190 24.47 -0.50 0.16
C LYS A 190 24.53 -0.80 1.66
N GLY A 191 23.64 -1.67 2.13
CA GLY A 191 23.76 -2.32 3.45
C GLY A 191 22.74 -1.85 4.48
N ALA A 192 22.75 -2.53 5.63
CA ALA A 192 22.00 -2.09 6.80
C ALA A 192 22.55 -0.73 7.27
N LEU A 193 21.66 0.19 7.63
CA LEU A 193 22.05 1.51 8.16
C LEU A 193 22.95 1.30 9.38
N GLN A 194 24.17 1.82 9.32
CA GLN A 194 25.10 1.83 10.45
C GLN A 194 24.84 3.07 11.29
N LYS A 195 23.75 3.04 12.05
CA LYS A 195 23.39 4.16 12.92
C LYS A 195 24.31 4.19 14.13
N ALA A 196 24.99 5.32 14.31
CA ALA A 196 25.73 5.64 15.53
C ALA A 196 25.46 7.09 15.95
N PRO A 197 25.74 7.47 17.21
CA PRO A 197 25.63 8.85 17.66
C PRO A 197 26.55 9.74 16.83
N HIS A 198 25.97 10.69 16.10
CA HIS A 198 26.69 11.67 15.31
C HIS A 198 26.04 13.04 15.43
N ASN A 199 26.87 14.07 15.40
CA ASN A 199 26.40 15.45 15.33
C ASN A 199 25.96 15.79 13.89
N ILE A 200 24.68 16.16 13.72
CA ILE A 200 24.12 16.52 12.40
C ILE A 200 24.84 17.71 11.75
N HIS A 201 25.39 18.64 12.54
CA HIS A 201 26.14 19.78 12.03
C HIS A 201 27.44 19.35 11.34
N ALA A 202 28.07 18.26 11.81
CA ALA A 202 29.28 17.72 11.16
C ALA A 202 28.96 17.14 9.77
N VAL A 203 27.78 16.50 9.62
CA VAL A 203 27.29 16.02 8.33
C VAL A 203 27.08 17.20 7.37
N ILE A 204 26.37 18.24 7.82
CA ILE A 204 26.08 19.44 7.01
C ILE A 204 27.38 20.14 6.59
N ALA A 205 28.34 20.29 7.51
CA ALA A 205 29.64 20.87 7.21
C ALA A 205 30.40 20.08 6.12
N HIS A 206 30.35 18.74 6.19
CA HIS A 206 30.98 17.88 5.19
C HIS A 206 30.35 18.05 3.80
N VAL A 207 29.01 18.11 3.73
CA VAL A 207 28.26 18.33 2.48
C VAL A 207 28.63 19.67 1.86
N LEU A 208 28.73 20.72 2.67
CA LEU A 208 29.03 22.06 2.19
C LEU A 208 30.47 22.20 1.69
N ALA A 209 31.44 21.59 2.38
CA ALA A 209 32.82 21.54 1.91
C ALA A 209 32.93 20.86 0.53
N ALA A 210 32.13 19.81 0.29
CA ALA A 210 32.07 19.15 -1.02
C ALA A 210 31.48 20.04 -2.13
N LEU A 211 30.66 21.04 -1.78
CA LEU A 211 29.97 21.94 -2.71
C LEU A 211 30.73 23.24 -2.98
N GLU A 212 31.75 23.59 -2.20
CA GLU A 212 32.50 24.84 -2.36
C GLU A 212 33.09 25.02 -3.78
N GLY A 213 33.44 23.92 -4.46
CA GLY A 213 33.93 23.94 -5.85
C GLY A 213 32.86 23.85 -6.95
N GLU A 214 31.62 23.49 -6.61
CA GLU A 214 30.52 23.27 -7.57
C GLU A 214 29.45 24.37 -7.53
N LYS A 215 29.60 25.34 -6.62
CA LYS A 215 28.62 26.39 -6.37
C LYS A 215 28.52 27.42 -7.50
N PRO A 216 27.33 27.67 -8.07
CA PRO A 216 27.11 28.79 -8.99
C PRO A 216 27.29 30.14 -8.29
N GLY A 217 27.93 31.10 -8.96
CA GLY A 217 28.27 32.41 -8.38
C GLY A 217 27.06 33.28 -7.95
N ASN A 218 25.84 32.91 -8.33
CA ASN A 218 24.60 33.61 -8.00
C ASN A 218 23.82 32.99 -6.82
N VAL A 219 24.35 31.95 -6.16
CA VAL A 219 23.69 31.28 -5.04
C VAL A 219 24.30 31.76 -3.71
N ALA A 220 23.49 32.11 -2.72
CA ALA A 220 23.95 32.38 -1.36
C ALA A 220 23.58 31.20 -0.44
N VAL A 221 24.52 30.75 0.40
CA VAL A 221 24.23 29.74 1.42
C VAL A 221 24.07 30.47 2.74
N ARG A 222 22.93 30.30 3.41
CA ARG A 222 22.65 30.86 4.73
C ARG A 222 22.51 29.73 5.74
N PHE A 223 23.15 29.91 6.89
CA PHE A 223 23.04 29.02 8.03
C PHE A 223 21.98 29.53 8.98
N ASP A 224 20.95 28.71 9.21
CA ASP A 224 19.87 28.98 10.16
C ASP A 224 19.50 27.66 10.84
N TYR A 225 20.29 27.29 11.85
CA TYR A 225 20.09 26.07 12.62
C TYR A 225 20.39 26.32 14.09
N ASP A 226 19.75 25.53 14.97
CA ASP A 226 19.97 25.58 16.41
C ASP A 226 21.25 24.82 16.78
N PRO A 227 22.28 25.46 17.38
CA PRO A 227 23.53 24.80 17.79
C PRO A 227 23.38 23.83 18.96
N SER A 228 22.25 23.83 19.66
CA SER A 228 22.01 23.00 20.85
C SER A 228 21.53 21.59 20.53
N ILE A 229 21.35 21.26 19.24
CA ILE A 229 20.89 19.94 18.80
C ILE A 229 21.90 18.87 19.24
N PRO A 230 21.45 17.86 20.01
CA PRO A 230 22.34 16.79 20.50
C PRO A 230 22.71 15.83 19.37
N GLU A 231 23.66 14.92 19.65
CA GLU A 231 23.98 13.82 18.74
C GLU A 231 22.75 12.95 18.46
N LEU A 232 22.60 12.58 17.20
CA LEU A 232 21.48 11.78 16.71
C LEU A 232 22.00 10.41 16.28
N ALA A 233 21.20 9.37 16.50
CA ALA A 233 21.49 8.03 16.00
C ALA A 233 21.25 7.98 14.48
N LEU A 234 22.28 8.29 13.71
CA LEU A 234 22.24 8.38 12.25
C LEU A 234 23.42 7.67 11.61
N ASP A 235 23.24 7.31 10.33
CA ASP A 235 24.32 6.80 9.49
C ASP A 235 24.91 8.00 8.74
N PHE A 236 26.17 8.30 9.03
CA PHE A 236 26.83 9.53 8.59
C PHE A 236 26.88 9.63 7.06
N ASP A 237 27.39 8.59 6.39
CA ASP A 237 27.57 8.56 4.93
C ASP A 237 26.23 8.64 4.20
N GLN A 238 25.22 7.98 4.76
CA GLN A 238 23.86 8.01 4.25
C GLN A 238 23.21 9.38 4.34
N MET A 239 23.43 10.09 5.44
CA MET A 239 22.94 11.45 5.60
C MET A 239 23.69 12.43 4.69
N VAL A 240 25.02 12.28 4.54
CA VAL A 240 25.80 13.05 3.55
C VAL A 240 25.21 12.86 2.15
N GLN A 241 24.95 11.61 1.75
CA GLN A 241 24.36 11.32 0.43
C GLN A 241 22.96 11.92 0.28
N ALA A 242 22.11 11.82 1.30
CA ALA A 242 20.76 12.40 1.28
C ALA A 242 20.82 13.93 1.09
N PHE A 243 21.68 14.63 1.85
CA PHE A 243 21.84 16.07 1.71
C PHE A 243 22.49 16.47 0.37
N MET A 244 23.48 15.73 -0.12
CA MET A 244 24.06 15.95 -1.45
C MET A 244 23.03 15.81 -2.57
N ASN A 245 22.05 14.90 -2.43
CA ASN A 245 20.96 14.74 -3.39
C ASN A 245 19.92 15.87 -3.32
N LEU A 246 19.80 16.58 -2.19
CA LEU A 246 18.87 17.70 -2.03
C LEU A 246 19.45 19.02 -2.56
N VAL A 247 20.76 19.20 -2.43
CA VAL A 247 21.42 20.47 -2.79
C VAL A 247 21.84 20.50 -4.28
N ARG A 248 21.94 19.34 -4.93
CA ARG A 248 22.17 19.21 -6.38
C ARG A 248 20.86 19.24 -7.17
#